data_AF-A0A183HRD5-F1
#
_entry.id   AF-A0A183HRD5-F1
#
_cell.length_a   1.000
_cell.length_b   1.000
_cell.length_c   1.000
_cell.angle_alpha   90.00
_cell.angle_beta   90.00
_cell.angle_gamma   90.00
#
_symmetry.space_group_name_H-M   'P 1'
#
loop_
_entity.id
_entity.type
_entity.pdbx_description
1 polymer ?
#
loop_
_entity_poly.entity_id
_entity_poly.type
_entity_poly.pdbx_seq_one_letter_code
_entity_poly.pdbx_strand_id
1 'polypeptide(L)'
;QKYSKIIFQIYSNYYVNKQISVQQLEVLGGKIGSSDDGEQLRDQIAEVTSSANTLSKETNTLMKRLVELSNDQRYASAMRVHRERLMGDLIGVLNRLQVAQRNAVAKEKESMKAVAAQDQQVSHQVIMEIYLISNLTMAILHFKGLRHLIFS
;
A
#
# COMPACT_ATOMS: atom_id res chain seq x y z
N GLN A 1 25.85 5.24 30.97
CA GLN A 1 25.85 4.30 29.82
C GLN A 1 24.44 3.88 29.36
N LYS A 2 23.56 3.38 30.25
CA LYS A 2 22.21 2.87 29.87
C LYS A 2 21.32 3.88 29.12
N TYR A 3 21.32 5.15 29.53
CA TYR A 3 20.57 6.24 28.89
C TYR A 3 21.05 6.53 27.45
N SER A 4 22.38 6.66 27.26
CA SER A 4 23.00 6.90 25.96
C SER A 4 22.70 5.78 24.95
N LYS A 5 22.64 4.52 25.42
CA LYS A 5 22.31 3.38 24.56
C LYS A 5 20.85 3.42 24.07
N ILE A 6 19.92 3.81 24.94
CA ILE A 6 18.49 3.96 24.58
C ILE A 6 18.30 5.10 23.57
N ILE A 7 18.93 6.25 23.81
CA ILE A 7 18.90 7.38 22.87
C ILE A 7 19.45 6.98 21.51
N PHE A 8 20.62 6.32 21.47
CA PHE A 8 21.22 5.86 20.23
C PHE A 8 20.31 4.90 19.46
N GLN A 9 19.69 3.93 20.15
CA GLN A 9 18.77 2.99 19.52
C GLN A 9 17.52 3.70 18.97
N ILE A 10 16.96 4.68 19.68
CA ILE A 10 15.81 5.45 19.18
C ILE A 10 16.20 6.24 17.92
N TYR A 11 17.37 6.89 17.88
CA TYR A 11 17.84 7.59 16.68
C TYR A 11 18.05 6.63 15.49
N SER A 12 18.60 5.44 15.75
CA SER A 12 18.75 4.40 14.74
C SER A 12 17.39 3.97 14.17
N ASN A 13 16.43 3.64 15.04
CA ASN A 13 15.10 3.21 14.65
C ASN A 13 14.33 4.34 13.93
N TYR A 14 14.50 5.59 14.36
CA TYR A 14 13.99 6.77 13.69
C TYR A 14 14.52 6.88 12.26
N TYR A 15 15.83 6.73 12.06
CA TYR A 15 16.45 6.86 10.75
C TYR A 15 15.95 5.77 9.80
N VAL A 16 15.85 4.52 10.27
CA VAL A 16 15.33 3.39 9.49
C VAL A 16 13.86 3.63 9.11
N ASN A 17 12.99 3.98 10.07
CA ASN A 17 11.59 4.27 9.75
C ASN A 17 11.44 5.45 8.76
N LYS A 18 12.20 6.55 8.97
CA LYS A 18 12.10 7.77 8.16
C LYS A 18 12.65 7.59 6.74
N GLN A 19 13.85 7.02 6.63
CA GLN A 19 14.61 7.04 5.39
C GLN A 19 14.41 5.78 4.58
N ILE A 20 14.18 4.65 5.24
CA ILE A 20 14.09 3.36 4.56
C ILE A 20 12.61 3.03 4.34
N SER A 21 11.84 2.87 5.41
CA SER A 21 10.46 2.39 5.29
C SER A 21 9.52 3.39 4.59
N VAL A 22 9.58 4.68 4.93
CA VAL A 22 8.71 5.68 4.30
C VAL A 22 9.05 5.88 2.82
N GLN A 23 10.33 6.07 2.48
CA GLN A 23 10.72 6.25 1.06
C GLN A 23 10.42 5.00 0.23
N GLN A 24 10.67 3.80 0.76
CA GLN A 24 10.33 2.56 0.06
C GLN A 24 8.82 2.44 -0.17
N LEU A 25 7.99 2.75 0.83
CA LEU A 25 6.53 2.75 0.64
C LEU A 25 6.06 3.81 -0.36
N GLU A 26 6.66 5.00 -0.37
CA GLU A 26 6.36 6.05 -1.35
C GLU A 26 6.71 5.59 -2.78
N VAL A 27 7.87 4.95 -2.96
CA VAL A 27 8.31 4.41 -4.27
C VAL A 27 7.43 3.24 -4.71
N LEU A 28 7.23 2.24 -3.85
CA LEU A 28 6.42 1.05 -4.17
C LEU A 28 4.96 1.43 -4.41
N GLY A 29 4.39 2.32 -3.58
CA GLY A 29 3.06 2.89 -3.79
C GLY A 29 2.95 3.73 -5.06
N GLY A 30 4.06 4.29 -5.55
CA GLY A 30 4.16 4.94 -6.86
C GLY A 30 3.87 3.99 -8.03
N LYS A 31 4.18 2.69 -7.87
CA LYS A 31 4.07 1.66 -8.91
C LYS A 31 2.72 0.95 -8.97
N ILE A 32 1.86 1.13 -7.96
CA ILE A 32 0.50 0.59 -7.98
C ILE A 32 -0.28 1.24 -9.13
N GLY A 33 -0.95 0.43 -9.95
CA GLY A 33 -1.63 0.85 -11.17
C GLY A 33 -0.73 1.02 -12.40
N SER A 34 0.55 0.66 -12.32
CA SER A 34 1.48 0.63 -13.47
C SER A 34 1.59 -0.78 -14.07
N SER A 35 2.40 -0.94 -15.13
CA SER A 35 2.73 -2.26 -15.68
C SER A 35 3.42 -3.20 -14.69
N ASP A 36 4.01 -2.65 -13.63
CA ASP A 36 4.70 -3.40 -12.57
C ASP A 36 3.77 -3.74 -11.40
N ASP A 37 2.47 -3.40 -11.48
CA ASP A 37 1.47 -3.77 -10.46
C ASP A 37 1.19 -5.27 -10.54
N GLY A 38 1.62 -5.99 -9.51
CA GLY A 38 1.48 -7.45 -9.40
C GLY A 38 1.70 -7.95 -7.98
N GLU A 39 1.54 -9.26 -7.78
CA GLU A 39 1.63 -9.93 -6.47
C GLU A 39 2.97 -9.64 -5.76
N GLN A 40 4.08 -9.70 -6.49
CA GLN A 40 5.41 -9.40 -5.95
C GLN A 40 5.56 -7.96 -5.43
N LEU A 41 4.87 -6.98 -6.03
CA LEU A 41 4.85 -5.60 -5.55
C LEU A 41 4.08 -5.51 -4.22
N ARG A 42 2.96 -6.24 -4.11
CA ARG A 42 2.12 -6.28 -2.90
C ARG A 42 2.83 -6.93 -1.73
N ASP A 43 3.55 -8.03 -1.99
CA ASP A 43 4.37 -8.70 -0.97
C ASP A 43 5.46 -7.78 -0.42
N GLN A 44 6.15 -7.03 -1.29
CA GLN A 44 7.15 -6.04 -0.86
C GLN A 44 6.54 -4.92 -0.01
N ILE A 45 5.36 -4.40 -0.40
CA ILE A 45 4.65 -3.39 0.37
C ILE A 45 4.24 -3.93 1.74
N ALA A 46 3.76 -5.18 1.81
CA ALA A 46 3.38 -5.84 3.06
C ALA A 46 4.59 -6.07 3.98
N GLU A 47 5.72 -6.50 3.43
CA GLU A 47 6.97 -6.71 4.18
C GLU A 47 7.51 -5.40 4.77
N VAL A 48 7.60 -4.34 3.96
CA VAL A 48 8.06 -3.02 4.42
C VAL A 48 7.11 -2.46 5.48
N THR A 49 5.80 -2.63 5.28
CA THR A 49 4.78 -2.20 6.25
C THR A 49 4.90 -2.94 7.58
N SER A 50 5.04 -4.27 7.54
CA SER A 50 5.19 -5.10 8.74
C SER A 50 6.47 -4.76 9.51
N SER A 51 7.58 -4.59 8.81
CA SER A 51 8.87 -4.19 9.36
C SER A 51 8.79 -2.82 10.04
N ALA A 52 8.20 -1.83 9.35
CA ALA A 52 8.01 -0.48 9.88
C ALA A 52 7.12 -0.45 11.14
N ASN A 53 6.06 -1.27 11.15
CA ASN A 53 5.17 -1.39 12.30
C ASN A 53 5.87 -2.02 13.51
N THR A 54 6.67 -3.06 13.28
CA THR A 54 7.47 -3.71 14.33
C THR A 54 8.48 -2.73 14.92
N LEU A 55 9.22 -2.03 14.07
CA LEU A 55 10.20 -1.03 14.50
C LEU A 55 9.54 0.14 15.25
N SER A 56 8.34 0.56 14.83
CA SER A 56 7.56 1.58 15.52
C SER A 56 7.15 1.15 16.94
N LYS A 57 6.74 -0.11 17.13
CA LYS A 57 6.43 -0.66 18.46
C LYS A 57 7.67 -0.72 19.36
N GLU A 58 8.81 -1.13 18.83
CA GLU A 58 10.08 -1.14 19.56
C GLU A 58 10.47 0.28 19.98
N THR A 59 10.37 1.24 19.06
CA THR A 59 10.69 2.64 19.31
C THR A 59 9.80 3.25 20.40
N ASN A 60 8.50 2.95 20.38
CA ASN A 60 7.58 3.36 21.44
C ASN A 60 7.95 2.77 22.80
N THR A 61 8.42 1.52 22.83
CA THR A 61 8.87 0.87 24.08
C THR A 61 10.13 1.53 24.62
N LEU A 62 11.10 1.83 23.76
CA LEU A 62 12.31 2.57 24.11
C LEU A 62 12.00 3.98 24.62
N MET A 63 11.01 4.65 24.00
CA MET A 63 10.58 5.99 24.42
C MET A 63 9.94 6.00 25.81
N LYS A 64 9.08 5.01 26.12
CA LYS A 64 8.53 4.86 27.48
C LYS A 64 9.64 4.68 28.52
N ARG A 65 10.62 3.83 28.21
CA ARG A 65 11.79 3.62 29.07
C ARG A 65 12.65 4.88 29.22
N LEU A 66 12.73 5.70 28.17
CA LEU A 66 13.44 6.98 28.21
C LEU A 66 12.75 7.97 29.15
N VAL A 67 11.42 8.03 29.15
CA VAL A 67 10.63 8.86 30.07
C VAL A 67 10.90 8.46 31.51
N GLU A 68 10.82 7.16 31.83
CA GLU A 68 11.09 6.63 33.17
C GLU A 68 12.48 7.03 33.68
N LEU A 69 13.51 6.91 32.83
CA LEU A 69 14.88 7.28 33.18
C LEU A 69 15.09 8.80 33.30
N SER A 70 14.34 9.61 32.54
CA SER A 70 14.45 11.07 32.57
C SER A 70 13.81 11.71 33.81
N ASN A 71 12.94 10.98 34.50
CA ASN A 71 12.33 11.41 35.75
C ASN A 71 13.24 11.21 36.98
N ASP A 72 14.41 10.56 36.81
CA ASP A 72 15.43 10.47 37.85
C ASP A 72 16.14 11.82 38.02
N GLN A 73 16.15 12.34 39.25
CA GLN A 73 16.52 13.72 39.64
C GLN A 73 17.89 14.18 39.11
N ARG A 74 18.80 13.23 38.83
CA ARG A 74 20.20 13.50 38.50
C ARG A 74 20.44 14.15 37.14
N TYR A 75 19.47 14.15 36.22
CA TYR A 75 19.69 14.63 34.85
C TYR A 75 18.51 15.40 34.22
N ALA A 76 17.53 15.80 35.03
CA ALA A 76 16.18 16.15 34.60
C ALA A 76 16.05 17.28 33.55
N SER A 77 16.88 18.34 33.59
CA SER A 77 16.68 19.53 32.73
C SER A 77 17.18 19.31 31.28
N ALA A 78 18.46 19.02 31.08
CA ALA A 78 19.03 18.84 29.74
C ALA A 78 18.49 17.59 29.03
N MET A 79 18.18 16.53 29.79
CA MET A 79 17.60 15.29 29.23
C MET A 79 16.15 15.46 28.79
N ARG A 80 15.39 16.32 29.46
CA ARG A 80 13.99 16.57 29.10
C ARG A 80 13.85 17.23 27.73
N VAL A 81 14.67 18.24 27.43
CA VAL A 81 14.67 18.92 26.13
C VAL A 81 15.04 17.95 25.00
N HIS A 82 16.04 17.09 25.21
CA HIS A 82 16.46 16.13 24.19
C HIS A 82 15.39 15.07 23.93
N ARG A 83 14.74 14.58 24.99
CA ARG A 83 13.59 13.68 24.92
C ARG A 83 12.42 14.31 24.16
N GLU A 84 12.06 15.55 24.48
CA GLU A 84 10.93 16.24 23.84
C GLU A 84 11.16 16.44 22.33
N ARG A 85 12.38 16.82 21.92
CA ARG A 85 12.75 16.89 20.50
C ARG A 85 12.61 15.53 19.81
N LEU A 86 13.17 14.48 20.43
CA LEU A 86 13.13 13.11 19.90
C LEU A 86 11.69 12.59 19.74
N MET A 87 10.81 12.92 20.69
CA MET A 87 9.38 12.60 20.59
C MET A 87 8.71 13.33 19.44
N GLY A 88 8.99 14.63 19.26
CA GLY A 88 8.45 15.40 18.14
C GLY A 88 8.86 14.84 16.79
N ASP A 89 10.15 14.53 16.64
CA ASP A 89 10.70 13.92 15.42
C ASP A 89 10.06 12.55 15.13
N LEU A 90 9.90 11.71 16.15
CA LEU A 90 9.27 10.40 16.03
C LEU A 90 7.80 10.51 15.60
N ILE A 91 7.02 11.41 16.21
CA ILE A 91 5.63 11.67 15.84
C ILE A 91 5.55 12.08 14.36
N GLY A 92 6.45 12.96 13.91
CA GLY A 92 6.52 13.37 12.51
C GLY A 92 6.73 12.20 11.56
N VAL A 93 7.64 11.27 11.90
CA VAL A 93 7.91 10.08 11.08
C VAL A 93 6.75 9.10 11.08
N LEU A 94 6.15 8.83 12.25
CA LEU A 94 4.98 7.95 12.35
C LEU A 94 3.80 8.49 11.56
N ASN A 95 3.58 9.81 11.57
CA ASN A 95 2.54 10.44 10.75
C ASN A 95 2.81 10.25 9.25
N ARG A 96 4.05 10.46 8.80
CA ARG A 96 4.42 10.21 7.40
C ARG A 96 4.25 8.75 7.01
N LEU A 97 4.62 7.82 7.88
CA LEU A 97 4.45 6.39 7.66
C LEU A 97 2.97 6.02 7.50
N GLN A 98 2.11 6.53 8.39
CA GLN A 98 0.66 6.32 8.28
C GLN A 98 0.08 6.89 6.98
N VAL A 99 0.53 8.07 6.55
CA VAL A 99 0.11 8.66 5.28
C VAL A 99 0.55 7.80 4.09
N ALA A 100 1.82 7.37 4.06
CA ALA A 100 2.33 6.51 2.99
C ALA A 100 1.57 5.18 2.91
N GLN A 101 1.28 4.55 4.04
CA GLN A 101 0.47 3.33 4.12
C GLN A 101 -0.96 3.56 3.57
N ARG A 102 -1.62 4.64 4.00
CA ARG A 102 -2.99 4.97 3.52
C ARG A 102 -3.01 5.21 2.01
N ASN A 103 -2.01 5.92 1.48
CA ASN A 103 -1.91 6.19 0.06
C ASN A 103 -1.71 4.91 -0.75
N ALA A 104 -0.88 3.98 -0.27
CA ALA A 104 -0.69 2.68 -0.90
C ALA A 104 -2.00 1.89 -0.95
N VAL A 105 -2.73 1.80 0.16
CA VAL A 105 -4.03 1.10 0.24
C VAL A 105 -5.10 1.76 -0.63
N ALA A 106 -5.14 3.10 -0.67
CA ALA A 106 -6.08 3.83 -1.51
C ALA A 106 -5.85 3.54 -2.99
N LYS A 107 -4.58 3.60 -3.44
CA LYS A 107 -4.20 3.26 -4.81
C LYS A 107 -4.50 1.81 -5.16
N GLU A 108 -4.26 0.88 -4.26
CA GLU A 108 -4.59 -0.53 -4.47
C GLU A 108 -6.10 -0.70 -4.72
N LYS A 109 -6.93 -0.05 -3.90
CA LYS A 109 -8.38 -0.09 -4.07
C LYS A 109 -8.84 0.55 -5.39
N GLU A 110 -8.20 1.62 -5.82
CA GLU A 110 -8.47 2.27 -7.11
C GLU A 110 -8.07 1.38 -8.29
N SER A 111 -6.88 0.78 -8.25
CA SER A 111 -6.39 -0.18 -9.24
C SER A 111 -7.35 -1.37 -9.38
N MET A 112 -7.78 -1.97 -8.26
CA MET A 112 -8.75 -3.07 -8.27
C MET A 112 -10.09 -2.67 -8.89
N LYS A 113 -10.59 -1.46 -8.61
CA LYS A 113 -11.83 -0.96 -9.21
C LYS A 113 -11.67 -0.74 -10.71
N ALA A 114 -10.53 -0.24 -11.16
CA ALA A 114 -10.25 -0.02 -12.57
C ALA A 114 -10.21 -1.35 -13.33
N VAL A 115 -9.52 -2.37 -12.78
CA VAL A 115 -9.51 -3.73 -13.34
C VAL A 115 -10.91 -4.31 -13.38
N ALA A 116 -11.68 -4.21 -12.28
CA ALA A 116 -13.05 -4.73 -12.24
C ALA A 116 -13.99 -4.05 -13.26
N ALA A 117 -13.85 -2.74 -13.44
CA ALA A 117 -14.62 -2.00 -14.45
C ALA A 117 -14.23 -2.44 -15.87
N GLN A 118 -12.93 -2.63 -16.14
CA GLN A 118 -12.42 -3.12 -17.41
C GLN A 118 -12.94 -4.54 -17.71
N ASP A 119 -12.88 -5.45 -16.72
CA ASP A 119 -13.39 -6.82 -16.86
C ASP A 119 -14.89 -6.84 -17.16
N GLN A 120 -15.66 -5.95 -16.50
CA GLN A 120 -17.08 -5.81 -16.77
C GLN A 120 -17.33 -5.32 -18.20
N GLN A 121 -16.55 -4.34 -18.68
CA GLN A 121 -16.65 -3.83 -20.05
C GLN A 121 -16.30 -4.90 -21.09
N VAL A 122 -15.21 -5.64 -20.90
CA VAL A 122 -14.81 -6.74 -21.78
C VAL A 122 -15.87 -7.83 -21.81
N SER A 123 -16.41 -8.21 -20.64
CA SER A 123 -17.50 -9.18 -20.55
C SER A 123 -18.73 -8.74 -21.33
N HIS A 124 -19.14 -7.47 -21.22
CA HIS A 124 -20.24 -6.93 -22.00
C HIS A 124 -19.96 -6.97 -23.51
N GLN A 125 -18.75 -6.61 -23.93
CA GLN A 125 -18.36 -6.63 -25.34
C GLN A 125 -18.43 -8.05 -25.92
N VAL A 126 -17.88 -9.03 -25.22
CA VAL A 126 -17.91 -10.45 -25.63
C VAL A 126 -19.35 -10.96 -25.74
N ILE A 127 -20.20 -10.64 -24.77
CA ILE A 127 -21.61 -11.03 -24.81
C ILE A 127 -22.30 -10.43 -26.05
N MET A 128 -22.08 -9.14 -26.33
CA MET A 128 -22.69 -8.47 -27.49
C MET A 128 -22.20 -9.08 -28.82
N GLU A 129 -20.92 -9.44 -28.93
CA GLU A 129 -20.36 -10.13 -30.09
C GLU A 129 -21.01 -11.51 -30.30
N ILE A 130 -21.20 -12.29 -29.23
CA ILE A 130 -21.89 -13.58 -29.30
C ILE A 130 -23.33 -13.43 -29.78
N TYR A 131 -24.07 -12.43 -29.27
CA TYR A 131 -25.43 -12.14 -29.72
C TYR A 131 -25.47 -11.77 -31.21
N LEU A 132 -24.54 -10.93 -31.67
CA LEU A 132 -24.48 -10.52 -33.07
C LEU A 132 -24.19 -11.72 -34.00
N ILE A 133 -23.24 -12.58 -33.63
CA ILE A 133 -22.89 -13.79 -34.40
C ILE A 133 -24.09 -14.75 -34.46
N SER A 134 -24.80 -14.92 -33.34
CA SER A 134 -25.97 -15.80 -33.25
C SER A 134 -27.10 -15.31 -34.17
N ASN A 135 -27.40 -14.01 -34.15
CA ASN A 135 -28.40 -13.41 -35.02
C ASN A 135 -28.05 -13.53 -36.51
N LEU A 136 -26.77 -13.31 -36.86
CA LEU A 136 -26.30 -13.46 -38.23
C LEU A 136 -26.42 -14.91 -38.72
N THR A 137 -26.09 -15.88 -37.84
CA THR A 137 -26.18 -17.30 -38.16
C THR A 137 -27.62 -17.73 -38.41
N MET A 138 -28.57 -17.28 -37.58
CA MET A 138 -29.99 -17.53 -37.76
C MET A 138 -30.52 -16.93 -39.07
N ALA A 139 -30.11 -15.70 -39.41
CA ALA A 139 -30.49 -15.07 -40.68
C ALA A 139 -29.98 -15.87 -41.90
N ILE A 140 -28.73 -16.36 -41.85
CA ILE A 140 -28.14 -17.19 -42.91
C ILE A 140 -28.90 -18.51 -43.06
N LEU A 141 -29.24 -19.17 -41.94
CA LEU A 141 -29.99 -20.42 -41.95
C LEU A 141 -31.39 -20.23 -42.54
N HIS A 142 -32.08 -19.16 -42.16
CA HIS A 142 -33.38 -18.80 -42.71
C HIS A 142 -33.30 -18.56 -44.22
N PHE A 143 -32.29 -17.82 -44.69
CA PHE A 143 -32.07 -17.54 -46.11
C PHE A 143 -31.75 -18.82 -46.92
N LYS A 144 -30.95 -19.73 -46.35
CA LYS A 144 -30.65 -21.05 -46.96
C LYS A 144 -31.91 -21.92 -47.04
N GLY A 145 -32.76 -21.93 -46.01
CA GLY A 145 -34.02 -22.65 -46.00
C GLY A 145 -35.00 -22.14 -47.06
N LEU A 146 -35.17 -20.82 -47.16
CA LEU A 146 -35.97 -20.17 -48.21
C LEU A 146 -35.46 -20.50 -49.61
N ARG A 147 -34.14 -20.51 -49.82
CA ARG A 147 -33.55 -20.90 -51.10
C ARG A 147 -33.87 -22.36 -51.45
N HIS A 148 -33.86 -23.27 -50.49
CA HIS A 148 -34.20 -24.67 -50.75
C HIS A 148 -35.67 -24.88 -51.12
N LEU A 149 -36.58 -24.03 -50.62
CA LEU A 149 -38.01 -24.03 -50.97
C LEU A 149 -38.31 -23.45 -52.35
N ILE A 150 -37.52 -22.46 -52.80
CA ILE A 150 -37.73 -21.80 -54.10
C ILE A 150 -37.13 -22.62 -55.27
N PHE A 151 -36.09 -23.41 -55.01
CA PHE A 151 -35.36 -24.18 -56.03
C PHE A 151 -35.64 -25.69 -55.97
N SER A 152 -36.69 -26.12 -55.24
CA SER A 152 -37.21 -27.51 -55.23
C SER A 152 -38.49 -27.63 -56.06
#